data_AF-A0AAV4XD81-F1
#
_entry.id   AF-A0AAV4XD81-F1
#
_cell.length_a   1.000
_cell.length_b   1.000
_cell.length_c   1.000
_cell.angle_alpha   90.00
_cell.angle_beta   90.00
_cell.angle_gamma   90.00
#
_symmetry.space_group_name_H-M   'P 1'
#
loop_
_entity.id
_entity.type
_entity.pdbx_description
1 polymer ?
#
loop_
_entity_poly.entity_id
_entity_poly.type
_entity_poly.pdbx_seq_one_letter_code
_entity_poly.pdbx_strand_id
1 'polypeptide(L)'
;MFIVLLTLLPLFIPSASAQEDCPINYGCNNTNIPNSEVEVYCGKHDTNMTGRCCIFKNTIIGLDLRYCDVKILNISQPAFSQIEILDLRDNEYEKVTTHEYLPQHIPCPGGHFSWNITNKDHNMTSCIEQLNPCLSLNISCGDAKNAECHHLGPGTANYL
;
A
#
# COMPACT_ATOMS: atom_id res chain seq x y z
N MET A 1 29.89 64.19 -5.90
CA MET A 1 29.64 63.23 -4.80
C MET A 1 28.31 62.56 -5.09
N PHE A 2 28.33 61.34 -5.64
CA PHE A 2 27.11 60.59 -5.99
C PHE A 2 26.85 59.53 -4.92
N ILE A 3 25.68 59.59 -4.28
CA ILE A 3 25.22 58.61 -3.29
C ILE A 3 24.48 57.52 -4.06
N VAL A 4 25.05 56.32 -4.09
CA VAL A 4 24.39 55.12 -4.65
C VAL A 4 23.53 54.52 -3.55
N LEU A 5 22.21 54.63 -3.69
CA LEU A 5 21.25 54.04 -2.77
C LEU A 5 21.05 52.56 -3.15
N LEU A 6 21.72 51.66 -2.43
CA LEU A 6 21.47 50.21 -2.55
C LEU A 6 20.12 49.87 -1.91
N THR A 7 19.11 49.64 -2.73
CA THR A 7 17.83 49.08 -2.28
C THR A 7 17.99 47.58 -2.03
N LEU A 8 18.02 47.18 -0.76
CA LEU A 8 17.90 45.79 -0.33
C LEU A 8 16.47 45.31 -0.62
N LEU A 9 16.26 44.61 -1.74
CA LEU A 9 15.03 43.84 -1.95
C LEU A 9 15.08 42.60 -1.05
N PRO A 10 14.05 42.32 -0.23
CA PRO A 10 13.95 41.06 0.47
C PRO A 10 13.72 39.96 -0.57
N LEU A 11 14.72 39.09 -0.73
CA LEU A 11 14.57 37.81 -1.42
C LEU A 11 13.56 36.98 -0.65
N PHE A 12 12.30 37.00 -1.10
CA PHE A 12 11.34 35.97 -0.75
C PHE A 12 11.82 34.67 -1.39
N ILE A 13 12.53 33.86 -0.61
CA ILE A 13 12.79 32.47 -0.96
C ILE A 13 11.45 31.75 -0.71
N PRO A 14 10.76 31.25 -1.75
CA PRO A 14 9.66 30.33 -1.49
C PRO A 14 10.26 29.12 -0.80
N SER A 15 9.86 28.90 0.45
CA SER A 15 10.13 27.65 1.14
C SER A 15 9.48 26.54 0.32
N ALA A 16 10.28 25.87 -0.52
CA ALA A 16 9.90 24.60 -1.08
C ALA A 16 9.70 23.68 0.13
N SER A 17 8.44 23.40 0.46
CA SER A 17 8.10 22.23 1.27
C SER A 17 8.69 21.06 0.49
N ALA A 18 9.85 20.58 0.94
CA ALA A 18 10.31 19.26 0.55
C ALA A 18 9.22 18.34 1.07
N GLN A 19 8.31 17.93 0.19
CA GLN A 19 7.38 16.87 0.49
C GLN A 19 8.27 15.68 0.80
N GLU A 20 8.38 15.32 2.08
CA GLU A 20 9.16 14.16 2.49
C GLU A 20 8.64 12.98 1.65
N ASP A 21 9.53 12.15 1.12
CA ASP A 21 9.07 10.98 0.38
C ASP A 21 8.66 9.88 1.37
N CYS A 22 7.71 9.01 1.00
CA CYS A 22 7.43 7.80 1.78
C CYS A 22 8.72 6.98 1.76
N PRO A 23 9.36 6.71 2.91
CA PRO A 23 10.70 6.12 2.93
C PRO A 23 10.70 4.62 2.59
N ILE A 24 9.55 4.07 2.23
CA ILE A 24 9.34 2.67 1.90
C ILE A 24 9.51 2.47 0.39
N ASN A 25 10.62 1.84 0.01
CA ASN A 25 10.92 1.55 -1.39
C ASN A 25 10.58 0.10 -1.74
N TYR A 26 9.41 -0.11 -2.34
CA TYR A 26 9.00 -1.35 -3.02
C TYR A 26 8.91 -1.16 -4.54
N GLY A 27 9.67 -0.25 -5.13
CA GLY A 27 9.54 0.08 -6.55
C GLY A 27 8.26 0.83 -6.91
N CYS A 28 7.46 1.22 -5.90
CA CYS A 28 6.29 2.07 -6.07
C CYS A 28 6.68 3.46 -6.58
N ASN A 29 5.91 4.01 -7.51
CA ASN A 29 5.87 5.46 -7.68
C ASN A 29 5.36 6.08 -6.36
N ASN A 30 6.11 7.00 -5.75
CA ASN A 30 5.76 7.63 -4.48
C ASN A 30 4.61 8.68 -4.58
N THR A 31 3.66 8.47 -5.48
CA THR A 31 2.48 9.33 -5.64
C THR A 31 1.31 8.72 -4.87
N ASN A 32 0.59 9.57 -4.11
CA ASN A 32 -0.65 9.18 -3.45
C ASN A 32 -1.70 8.71 -4.48
N ILE A 33 -2.44 7.65 -4.16
CA ILE A 33 -3.59 7.20 -4.95
C ILE A 33 -4.87 7.76 -4.29
N PRO A 34 -5.61 8.65 -4.99
CA PRO A 34 -6.85 9.21 -4.46
C PRO A 34 -7.89 8.14 -4.14
N ASN A 35 -8.62 8.33 -3.04
CA ASN A 35 -9.62 7.46 -2.45
C ASN A 35 -9.12 6.03 -2.15
N SER A 36 -7.81 5.86 -1.97
CA SER A 36 -7.27 4.61 -1.44
C SER A 36 -7.82 4.30 -0.06
N GLU A 37 -7.86 3.03 0.32
CA GLU A 37 -8.26 2.66 1.69
C GLU A 37 -7.33 3.29 2.73
N VAL A 38 -6.04 3.39 2.40
CA VAL A 38 -5.01 4.04 3.22
C VAL A 38 -5.23 5.55 3.31
N GLU A 39 -5.54 6.25 2.21
CA GLU A 39 -5.84 7.69 2.23
C GLU A 39 -7.13 7.97 3.01
N VAL A 40 -8.18 7.17 2.81
CA VAL A 40 -9.44 7.30 3.56
C VAL A 40 -9.21 7.06 5.06
N TYR A 41 -8.39 6.06 5.41
CA TYR A 41 -7.98 5.85 6.79
C TYR A 41 -7.19 7.08 7.31
N CYS A 42 -6.21 7.56 6.55
CA CYS A 42 -5.39 8.71 6.94
C CYS A 42 -6.20 10.01 7.10
N GLY A 43 -7.24 10.21 6.28
CA GLY A 43 -8.11 11.38 6.38
C GLY A 43 -9.05 11.37 7.59
N LYS A 44 -9.21 10.23 8.27
CA LYS A 44 -10.07 10.10 9.46
C LYS A 44 -9.33 10.38 10.77
N HIS A 45 -8.01 10.50 10.74
CA HIS A 45 -7.15 10.66 11.90
C HIS A 45 -6.30 11.93 11.80
N ASP A 46 -5.65 12.33 12.89
CA ASP A 46 -4.70 13.46 12.91
C ASP A 46 -3.36 13.02 12.29
N THR A 47 -3.42 12.67 11.00
CA THR A 47 -2.35 12.02 10.25
C THR A 47 -2.14 12.68 8.90
N ASN A 48 -0.94 12.55 8.37
CA ASN A 48 -0.56 13.16 7.10
C ASN A 48 -0.27 12.08 6.05
N MET A 49 -0.81 12.27 4.85
CA MET A 49 -0.43 11.48 3.68
C MET A 49 0.84 12.07 3.06
N THR A 50 1.82 11.20 2.88
CA THR A 50 3.11 11.53 2.33
C THR A 50 3.44 10.48 1.27
N GLY A 51 3.21 10.82 0.00
CA GLY A 51 3.21 9.85 -1.09
C GLY A 51 2.23 8.72 -0.81
N ARG A 52 2.73 7.50 -0.59
CA ARG A 52 1.92 6.30 -0.27
C ARG A 52 1.88 5.92 1.22
N CYS A 53 2.53 6.72 2.06
CA CYS A 53 2.58 6.51 3.50
C CYS A 53 1.52 7.36 4.21
N CYS A 54 0.78 6.75 5.14
CA CYS A 54 0.04 7.48 6.16
C CYS A 54 0.91 7.60 7.42
N ILE A 55 1.18 8.84 7.85
CA ILE A 55 2.12 9.15 8.91
C ILE A 55 1.39 9.76 10.12
N PHE A 56 1.59 9.18 11.30
CA PHE A 56 1.19 9.70 12.59
C PHE A 56 2.41 10.01 13.44
N LYS A 57 2.65 11.28 13.80
CA LYS A 57 3.77 11.69 14.66
C LYS A 57 5.13 11.09 14.24
N ASN A 58 5.45 11.15 12.94
CA ASN A 58 6.64 10.58 12.31
C ASN A 58 6.71 9.05 12.25
N THR A 59 5.64 8.34 12.62
CA THR A 59 5.51 6.90 12.48
C THR A 59 4.63 6.57 11.28
N ILE A 60 5.08 5.63 10.43
CA ILE A 60 4.27 5.10 9.33
C ILE A 60 3.27 4.12 9.93
N ILE A 61 1.99 4.47 9.86
CA ILE A 61 0.88 3.62 10.35
C ILE A 61 0.03 3.09 9.21
N GLY A 62 0.21 3.59 7.99
CA GLY A 62 -0.49 3.09 6.82
C GLY A 62 0.39 3.08 5.58
N LEU A 63 0.21 2.10 4.71
CA LEU A 63 1.02 1.93 3.51
C LEU A 63 0.21 1.40 2.33
N ASP A 64 0.18 2.15 1.23
CA ASP A 64 -0.47 1.76 -0.03
C ASP A 64 0.56 1.24 -1.03
N LEU A 65 0.70 -0.07 -1.12
CA LEU A 65 1.60 -0.76 -2.06
C LEU A 65 0.87 -1.26 -3.32
N ARG A 66 -0.29 -0.70 -3.68
CA ARG A 66 -0.98 -1.13 -4.90
C ARG A 66 -0.24 -0.71 -6.17
N TYR A 67 -0.27 -1.55 -7.20
CA TYR A 67 0.40 -1.31 -8.49
C TYR A 67 1.91 -1.10 -8.37
N CYS A 68 2.56 -1.72 -7.39
CA CYS A 68 3.99 -1.57 -7.14
C CYS A 68 4.82 -2.77 -7.62
N ASP A 69 4.17 -3.75 -8.25
CA ASP A 69 4.78 -5.01 -8.66
C ASP A 69 5.48 -5.74 -7.51
N VAL A 70 4.89 -5.68 -6.31
CA VAL A 70 5.47 -6.30 -5.12
C VAL A 70 5.42 -7.82 -5.25
N LYS A 71 6.58 -8.45 -5.47
CA LYS A 71 6.67 -9.93 -5.56
C LYS A 71 6.84 -10.60 -4.20
N ILE A 72 7.50 -9.95 -3.24
CA ILE A 72 7.81 -10.48 -1.90
C ILE A 72 7.71 -9.35 -0.87
N LEU A 73 6.96 -9.57 0.22
CA LEU A 73 6.91 -8.63 1.34
C LEU A 73 8.01 -8.93 2.38
N ASN A 74 8.98 -8.04 2.52
CA ASN A 74 9.92 -8.08 3.65
C ASN A 74 9.32 -7.41 4.91
N ILE A 75 8.48 -8.15 5.64
CA ILE A 75 7.86 -7.67 6.89
C ILE A 75 8.83 -7.44 8.05
N SER A 76 10.10 -7.86 7.92
CA SER A 76 11.11 -7.61 8.96
C SER A 76 11.58 -6.15 9.01
N GLN A 77 11.17 -5.30 8.06
CA GLN A 77 11.47 -3.87 8.12
C GLN A 77 10.75 -3.22 9.32
N PRO A 78 11.42 -2.37 10.12
CA PRO A 78 10.83 -1.77 11.32
C PRO A 78 9.51 -1.02 11.09
N ALA A 79 9.33 -0.46 9.90
CA ALA A 79 8.10 0.25 9.53
C ALA A 79 6.84 -0.63 9.66
N PHE A 80 6.91 -1.93 9.35
CA PHE A 80 5.75 -2.84 9.45
C PHE A 80 5.29 -3.10 10.88
N SER A 81 6.11 -2.82 11.90
CA SER A 81 5.74 -3.05 13.30
C SER A 81 4.62 -2.14 13.80
N GLN A 82 4.37 -1.02 13.11
CA GLN A 82 3.38 -0.01 13.50
C GLN A 82 2.27 0.14 12.44
N ILE A 83 2.25 -0.68 11.38
CA ILE A 83 1.28 -0.54 10.29
C ILE A 83 -0.10 -1.05 10.75
N GLU A 84 -1.04 -0.13 10.87
CA GLU A 84 -2.44 -0.44 11.15
C GLU A 84 -3.24 -0.76 9.88
N ILE A 85 -2.83 -0.19 8.73
CA ILE A 85 -3.49 -0.43 7.45
C ILE A 85 -2.48 -0.65 6.32
N LEU A 86 -2.63 -1.76 5.59
CA LEU A 86 -1.75 -2.15 4.51
C LEU A 86 -2.58 -2.54 3.29
N ASP A 87 -2.35 -1.87 2.16
CA ASP A 87 -3.03 -2.18 0.91
C ASP A 87 -2.04 -2.79 -0.09
N LEU A 88 -2.30 -4.05 -0.47
CA LEU A 88 -1.45 -4.87 -1.33
C LEU A 88 -2.12 -5.29 -2.63
N ARG A 89 -3.33 -4.79 -2.89
CA ARG A 89 -4.11 -5.14 -4.10
C ARG A 89 -3.35 -4.77 -5.37
N ASP A 90 -3.77 -5.34 -6.49
CA ASP A 90 -3.28 -4.96 -7.82
C ASP A 90 -1.74 -5.07 -8.00
N ASN A 91 -1.12 -6.09 -7.40
CA ASN A 91 0.27 -6.49 -7.67
C ASN A 91 0.29 -7.89 -8.33
N GLU A 92 1.24 -8.11 -9.25
CA GLU A 92 1.41 -9.40 -9.92
C GLU A 92 2.39 -10.30 -9.15
N TYR A 93 1.91 -11.13 -8.23
CA TYR A 93 2.79 -12.04 -7.49
C TYR A 93 3.26 -13.20 -8.38
N GLU A 94 4.53 -13.15 -8.84
CA GLU A 94 5.16 -14.08 -9.81
C GLU A 94 5.25 -15.54 -9.35
N LYS A 95 5.24 -15.73 -8.04
CA LYS A 95 5.18 -17.03 -7.39
C LYS A 95 4.27 -16.86 -6.22
N VAL A 96 3.29 -17.76 -6.13
CA VAL A 96 2.58 -18.03 -4.89
C VAL A 96 3.65 -18.43 -3.87
N THR A 97 4.23 -17.49 -3.14
CA THR A 97 4.52 -17.80 -1.75
C THR A 97 3.12 -18.00 -1.19
N THR A 98 2.72 -19.26 -1.08
CA THR A 98 1.47 -19.76 -0.49
C THR A 98 1.35 -19.36 0.98
N HIS A 99 2.07 -18.34 1.42
CA HIS A 99 2.40 -17.98 2.78
C HIS A 99 2.77 -16.50 2.77
N GLU A 100 1.84 -15.67 3.23
CA GLU A 100 2.14 -14.32 3.69
C GLU A 100 2.12 -14.34 5.21
N TYR A 101 3.17 -13.78 5.80
CA TYR A 101 3.30 -13.64 7.25
C TYR A 101 3.23 -12.16 7.56
N LEU A 102 2.24 -11.75 8.34
CA LEU A 102 1.98 -10.36 8.69
C LEU A 102 1.95 -10.21 10.21
N PRO A 103 2.20 -9.02 10.77
CA PRO A 103 1.89 -8.73 12.15
C PRO A 103 0.45 -9.11 12.52
N GLN A 104 0.23 -9.59 13.75
CA GLN A 104 -1.07 -10.11 14.22
C GLN A 104 -2.26 -9.17 13.98
N HIS A 105 -2.04 -7.86 14.08
CA HIS A 105 -3.08 -6.84 13.92
C HIS A 105 -3.46 -6.61 12.46
N ILE A 106 -2.60 -6.98 11.50
CA ILE A 106 -2.87 -6.81 10.08
C ILE A 106 -3.68 -8.01 9.57
N PRO A 107 -4.86 -7.79 8.97
CA PRO A 107 -5.63 -8.86 8.34
C PRO A 107 -4.96 -9.34 7.06
N CYS A 108 -5.30 -10.56 6.63
CA CYS A 108 -4.87 -11.03 5.33
C CYS A 108 -5.38 -10.09 4.22
N PRO A 109 -4.53 -9.70 3.25
CA PRO A 109 -4.97 -8.78 2.21
C PRO A 109 -6.03 -9.49 1.35
N GLY A 110 -7.09 -8.75 1.02
CA GLY A 110 -8.31 -9.31 0.44
C GLY A 110 -9.26 -10.01 1.40
N GLY A 111 -8.99 -9.94 2.70
CA GLY A 111 -9.82 -10.56 3.73
C GLY A 111 -9.71 -12.08 3.77
N HIS A 112 -10.28 -12.70 4.80
CA HIS A 112 -10.09 -14.13 5.05
C HIS A 112 -10.62 -15.04 3.92
N PHE A 113 -11.66 -14.62 3.21
CA PHE A 113 -12.24 -15.38 2.09
C PHE A 113 -11.32 -15.48 0.88
N SER A 114 -10.27 -14.66 0.81
CA SER A 114 -9.27 -14.74 -0.25
C SER A 114 -8.26 -15.86 -0.02
N TRP A 115 -8.32 -16.60 1.08
CA TRP A 115 -7.30 -17.57 1.50
C TRP A 115 -7.91 -18.89 1.96
N ASN A 116 -7.24 -20.00 1.67
CA ASN A 116 -7.66 -21.32 2.16
C ASN A 116 -7.45 -21.43 3.67
N ILE A 117 -6.34 -20.88 4.16
CA ILE A 117 -5.94 -20.97 5.57
C ILE A 117 -5.55 -19.57 6.06
N THR A 118 -6.26 -19.08 7.07
CA THR A 118 -5.85 -17.90 7.83
C THR A 118 -5.65 -18.27 9.28
N ASN A 119 -4.43 -18.14 9.79
CA ASN A 119 -4.13 -18.38 11.20
C ASN A 119 -3.72 -17.07 11.86
N LYS A 120 -4.20 -16.84 13.08
CA LYS A 120 -3.68 -15.78 13.95
C LYS A 120 -3.07 -16.42 15.17
N ASP A 121 -1.75 -16.32 15.29
CA ASP A 121 -1.02 -16.61 16.53
C ASP A 121 -0.78 -15.29 17.29
N HIS A 122 -0.30 -15.36 18.52
CA HIS A 122 -0.03 -14.21 19.40
C HIS A 122 0.84 -13.13 18.77
N ASN A 123 1.69 -13.48 17.79
CA ASN A 123 2.62 -12.53 17.16
C ASN A 123 2.37 -12.31 15.66
N MET A 124 1.58 -13.15 15.01
CA MET A 124 1.58 -13.24 13.55
C MET A 124 0.23 -13.66 12.98
N THR A 125 -0.16 -13.00 11.89
CA THR A 125 -1.20 -13.45 10.97
C THR A 125 -0.53 -14.20 9.83
N SER A 126 -0.90 -15.45 9.61
CA SER A 126 -0.46 -16.25 8.47
C SER A 126 -1.60 -16.38 7.46
N CYS A 127 -1.35 -16.02 6.22
CA CYS A 127 -2.28 -16.12 5.10
C CYS A 127 -1.72 -17.13 4.12
N ILE A 128 -2.37 -18.28 4.03
CA ILE A 128 -1.82 -19.46 3.38
C ILE A 128 -2.76 -19.90 2.26
N GLU A 129 -2.16 -20.25 1.12
CA GLU A 129 -2.83 -20.74 -0.09
C GLU A 129 -3.97 -19.80 -0.55
N GLN A 130 -3.61 -18.71 -1.21
CA GLN A 130 -4.59 -17.78 -1.75
C GLN A 130 -5.53 -18.47 -2.76
N LEU A 131 -6.81 -18.16 -2.68
CA LEU A 131 -7.84 -18.67 -3.58
C LEU A 131 -7.96 -17.77 -4.81
N ASN A 132 -8.13 -18.38 -5.99
CA ASN A 132 -8.56 -17.65 -7.18
C ASN A 132 -10.05 -17.31 -7.02
N PRO A 133 -10.44 -16.02 -6.98
CA PRO A 133 -11.81 -15.62 -6.70
C PRO A 133 -12.81 -16.09 -7.76
N CYS A 134 -12.41 -16.19 -9.03
CA CYS A 134 -13.30 -16.65 -10.10
C CYS A 134 -13.55 -18.16 -10.01
N LEU A 135 -12.51 -18.94 -9.68
CA LEU A 135 -12.67 -20.38 -9.43
C LEU A 135 -13.44 -20.65 -8.13
N SER A 136 -13.11 -19.97 -7.04
CA SER A 136 -13.70 -20.25 -5.72
C SER A 136 -15.17 -19.81 -5.62
N LEU A 137 -15.54 -18.72 -6.26
CA LEU A 137 -16.93 -18.26 -6.32
C LEU A 137 -17.72 -18.92 -7.45
N ASN A 138 -17.07 -19.79 -8.25
CA ASN A 138 -17.64 -20.38 -9.47
C ASN A 138 -18.25 -19.31 -10.40
N ILE A 139 -17.60 -18.15 -10.48
CA ILE A 139 -18.04 -17.04 -11.29
C ILE A 139 -17.43 -17.20 -12.67
N SER A 140 -18.30 -17.28 -13.67
CA SER A 140 -17.88 -17.16 -15.04
C SER A 140 -18.04 -15.70 -15.54
N CYS A 141 -16.96 -14.93 -15.62
CA CYS A 141 -16.86 -13.82 -16.56
C CYS A 141 -16.98 -14.39 -17.98
N GLY A 142 -18.20 -14.49 -18.53
CA GLY A 142 -18.46 -15.12 -19.84
C GLY A 142 -17.66 -14.52 -21.01
N ASP A 143 -17.93 -14.95 -22.25
CA ASP A 143 -17.21 -14.57 -23.49
C ASP A 143 -17.22 -13.06 -23.86
N ALA A 144 -17.69 -12.19 -22.97
CA ALA A 144 -17.51 -10.76 -23.12
C ALA A 144 -16.01 -10.47 -23.17
N LYS A 145 -15.53 -9.99 -24.32
CA LYS A 145 -14.11 -9.73 -24.64
C LYS A 145 -13.33 -8.88 -23.62
N ASN A 146 -14.00 -8.32 -22.62
CA ASN A 146 -13.45 -7.40 -21.62
C ASN A 146 -13.83 -7.80 -20.18
N ALA A 147 -14.29 -9.03 -19.93
CA ALA A 147 -14.65 -9.44 -18.58
C ALA A 147 -13.39 -9.86 -17.82
N GLU A 148 -12.98 -9.04 -16.86
CA GLU A 148 -11.76 -9.25 -16.07
C GLU A 148 -12.10 -9.78 -14.67
N CYS A 149 -11.34 -10.78 -14.24
CA CYS A 149 -11.37 -11.25 -12.87
C CYS A 149 -10.48 -10.34 -12.03
N HIS A 150 -11.07 -9.57 -11.13
CA HIS A 150 -10.31 -8.76 -10.20
C HIS A 150 -9.77 -9.59 -9.04
N HIS A 151 -8.55 -9.28 -8.64
CA HIS A 151 -7.91 -9.85 -7.47
C HIS A 151 -8.61 -9.34 -6.20
N LEU A 152 -9.05 -10.26 -5.33
CA LEU A 152 -9.51 -9.85 -4.01
C LEU A 152 -8.32 -9.56 -3.08
N GLY A 153 -7.18 -10.23 -3.26
CA GLY A 153 -5.96 -10.06 -2.45
C GLY A 153 -4.67 -10.15 -3.29
N PRO A 154 -3.53 -10.49 -2.69
CA PRO A 154 -2.24 -10.55 -3.36
C PRO A 154 -2.03 -11.89 -4.07
N GLY A 155 -2.12 -11.91 -5.41
CA GLY A 155 -1.86 -13.09 -6.27
C GLY A 155 -2.91 -13.28 -7.37
N THR A 156 -2.86 -14.35 -8.16
CA THR A 156 -3.53 -14.42 -9.48
C THR A 156 -5.07 -14.49 -9.46
N ALA A 157 -5.70 -13.75 -10.36
CA ALA A 157 -7.10 -13.85 -10.73
C ALA A 157 -7.16 -14.11 -12.25
N ASN A 158 -6.68 -15.30 -12.65
CA ASN A 158 -6.67 -15.68 -14.05
C ASN A 158 -7.88 -16.55 -14.38
N TYR A 159 -8.37 -16.38 -15.60
CA TYR A 159 -9.18 -17.38 -16.27
C TYR A 159 -8.29 -18.50 -16.84
N LEU A 160 -8.82 -19.72 -16.87
CA LEU A 160 -8.36 -20.77 -17.78
C LEU A 160 -9.29 -20.81 -19.00
#